data_AF-A0AAD3QWV9-F1
#
_entry.id   AF-A0AAD3QWV9-F1
#
_cell.length_a   1.000
_cell.length_b   1.000
_cell.length_c   1.000
_cell.angle_alpha   90.00
_cell.angle_beta   90.00
_cell.angle_gamma   90.00
#
_symmetry.space_group_name_H-M   'P 1'
#
loop_
_entity.id
_entity.type
_entity.pdbx_description
1 polymer ?
#
loop_
_entity_poly.entity_id
_entity_poly.type
_entity_poly.pdbx_seq_one_letter_code
_entity_poly.pdbx_strand_id
1 'polypeptide(L)'
;MDLRKRLWSICAVVGSVLIFSEHSRCEITWEVPRFDGWYNSLGYPRRGAVGSHLVRLVPAHYWDGVYQPVQEPLLPNPRRLSNLLTQGPSGLPSTRNQTVLSLFFGYHVAFEIFDSRAPGCPPEFMNIPVPKGDPIFDPTATGGVLLPFQRGPWDKESGQSPSNPRTQVNLVTAWIDGSSIYGPSTSWADSLRSFSGGLLTSSSEWNMPKEGGGRNLMWSAADPSTGERGPHGLYELGNAWANENMFTAAEGIIWFRYHNYVASKLHEEHPGWSDEKLFQNARKTVVATFQSIALYEWLPGFLKDKKLPPYPGYQKFVDPGISPEFQAAAVRFGITMAPPGVYM
;
A
#
# COMPACT_ATOMS: atom_id res chain seq x y z
N MET A 1 5.69 -58.52 35.55
CA MET A 1 5.57 -57.24 34.82
C MET A 1 5.11 -56.18 35.81
N ASP A 2 5.98 -55.23 36.09
CA ASP A 2 5.91 -54.34 37.26
C ASP A 2 5.02 -53.11 36.97
N LEU A 3 3.74 -53.17 37.38
CA LEU A 3 2.76 -52.11 37.17
C LEU A 3 3.15 -50.77 37.84
N ARG A 4 4.00 -50.80 38.87
CA ARG A 4 4.41 -49.57 39.58
C ARG A 4 5.28 -48.67 38.72
N LYS A 5 6.19 -49.22 37.89
CA LYS A 5 7.03 -48.41 36.99
C LYS A 5 6.21 -47.69 35.91
N ARG A 6 5.13 -48.29 35.40
CA ARG A 6 4.24 -47.66 34.42
C ARG A 6 3.46 -46.48 35.01
N LEU A 7 2.97 -46.58 36.24
CA LEU A 7 2.26 -45.47 36.89
C LEU A 7 3.16 -44.26 37.14
N TRP A 8 4.41 -44.47 37.58
CA TRP A 8 5.37 -43.38 37.80
C TRP A 8 5.78 -42.69 36.49
N SER A 9 5.96 -43.44 35.40
CA SER A 9 6.23 -42.85 34.08
C SER A 9 5.04 -42.07 33.53
N ILE A 10 3.81 -42.52 33.76
CA ILE A 10 2.61 -41.78 33.32
C ILE A 10 2.43 -40.50 34.14
N CYS A 11 2.62 -40.54 35.47
CA CYS A 11 2.56 -39.34 36.30
C CYS A 11 3.67 -38.33 35.99
N ALA A 12 4.88 -38.78 35.65
CA ALA A 12 5.97 -37.90 35.24
C ALA A 12 5.71 -37.25 33.87
N VAL A 13 5.12 -37.98 32.91
CA VAL A 13 4.73 -37.44 31.61
C VAL A 13 3.57 -36.45 31.75
N VAL A 14 2.56 -36.76 32.55
CA VAL A 14 1.42 -35.85 32.81
C VAL A 14 1.87 -34.61 33.59
N GLY A 15 2.76 -34.74 34.58
CA GLY A 15 3.37 -33.62 35.28
C GLY A 15 4.21 -32.73 34.37
N SER A 16 4.98 -33.33 33.45
CA SER A 16 5.73 -32.58 32.44
C SER A 16 4.80 -31.83 31.48
N VAL A 17 3.73 -32.49 30.98
CA VAL A 17 2.75 -31.87 30.08
C VAL A 17 1.98 -30.72 30.75
N LEU A 18 1.68 -30.82 32.05
CA LEU A 18 1.03 -29.73 32.79
C LEU A 18 1.99 -28.55 33.05
N ILE A 19 3.28 -28.80 33.30
CA ILE A 19 4.29 -27.74 33.46
C ILE A 19 4.57 -27.02 32.12
N PHE A 20 4.56 -27.74 31.00
CA PHE A 20 4.63 -27.14 29.66
C PHE A 20 3.34 -26.39 29.27
N SER A 21 2.19 -26.75 29.84
CA SER A 21 0.92 -26.06 29.58
C SER A 21 0.79 -24.73 30.32
N GLU A 22 1.47 -24.53 31.46
CA GLU A 22 1.43 -23.24 32.19
C GLU A 22 2.23 -22.13 31.50
N HIS A 23 3.17 -22.46 30.61
CA HIS A 23 4.00 -21.49 29.89
C HIS A 23 3.43 -21.03 28.54
N SER A 24 2.35 -21.63 28.04
CA SER A 24 1.62 -21.13 26.87
C SER A 24 0.56 -20.10 27.28
N ARG A 25 0.93 -19.10 28.07
CA ARG A 25 0.12 -17.88 28.16
C ARG A 25 0.26 -17.17 26.83
N CYS A 26 -0.85 -16.92 26.14
CA CYS A 26 -0.86 -16.02 25.00
C CYS A 26 -0.25 -14.68 25.44
N GLU A 27 0.94 -14.36 24.93
CA GLU A 27 1.74 -13.23 25.40
C GLU A 27 1.13 -11.87 25.06
N ILE A 28 0.17 -11.86 24.12
CA ILE A 28 -0.53 -10.70 23.57
C ILE A 28 -2.00 -10.74 24.04
N THR A 29 -2.48 -9.63 24.61
CA THR A 29 -3.82 -9.53 25.23
C THR A 29 -4.91 -8.98 24.32
N TRP A 30 -4.61 -8.71 23.04
CA TRP A 30 -5.55 -8.22 22.04
C TRP A 30 -5.48 -9.09 20.77
N GLU A 31 -6.51 -9.02 19.95
CA GLU A 31 -6.51 -9.66 18.62
C GLU A 31 -5.55 -8.92 17.69
N VAL A 32 -4.50 -9.59 17.24
CA VAL A 32 -3.52 -9.03 16.31
C VAL A 32 -4.19 -8.76 14.97
N PRO A 33 -4.21 -7.49 14.48
CA PRO A 33 -4.77 -7.19 13.17
C PRO A 33 -4.04 -7.97 12.08
N ARG A 34 -4.79 -8.55 11.15
CA ARG A 34 -4.19 -9.27 10.02
C ARG A 34 -3.49 -8.30 9.05
N PHE A 35 -2.54 -8.81 8.28
CA PHE A 35 -1.83 -8.04 7.26
C PHE A 35 -2.60 -7.92 5.93
N ASP A 36 -3.54 -8.84 5.70
CA ASP A 36 -4.33 -8.93 4.47
C ASP A 36 -5.67 -8.18 4.54
N GLY A 37 -5.95 -7.50 5.67
CA GLY A 37 -7.18 -6.76 5.92
C GLY A 37 -8.44 -7.63 6.09
N TRP A 38 -8.33 -8.95 6.06
CA TRP A 38 -9.47 -9.85 6.26
C TRP A 38 -9.98 -9.82 7.70
N TYR A 39 -11.26 -10.16 7.87
CA TYR A 39 -11.93 -10.29 9.17
C TYR A 39 -12.00 -9.02 10.03
N ASN A 40 -11.61 -7.86 9.50
CA ASN A 40 -11.79 -6.57 10.17
C ASN A 40 -13.29 -6.22 10.36
N SER A 41 -14.12 -6.53 9.35
CA SER A 41 -15.58 -6.46 9.47
C SER A 41 -16.18 -7.81 9.82
N LEU A 42 -16.89 -7.89 10.95
CA LEU A 42 -17.54 -9.12 11.44
C LEU A 42 -18.60 -9.67 10.47
N GLY A 43 -19.41 -8.78 9.88
CA GLY A 43 -20.49 -9.18 8.97
C GLY A 43 -20.02 -9.45 7.54
N TYR A 44 -18.90 -8.84 7.13
CA TYR A 44 -18.38 -8.92 5.76
C TYR A 44 -16.86 -9.08 5.78
N PRO A 45 -16.33 -10.29 6.01
CA PRO A 45 -14.90 -10.53 6.21
C PRO A 45 -13.97 -10.06 5.07
N ARG A 46 -14.50 -9.88 3.86
CA ARG A 46 -13.76 -9.42 2.67
C ARG A 46 -13.68 -7.90 2.53
N ARG A 47 -14.45 -7.11 3.30
CA ARG A 47 -14.45 -5.64 3.17
C ARG A 47 -13.10 -5.05 3.52
N GLY A 48 -12.54 -4.28 2.59
CA GLY A 48 -11.24 -3.63 2.73
C GLY A 48 -10.04 -4.58 2.75
N ALA A 49 -10.26 -5.88 2.49
CA ALA A 49 -9.18 -6.84 2.35
C ALA A 49 -8.46 -6.67 1.00
N VAL A 50 -7.24 -7.20 0.91
CA VAL A 50 -6.50 -7.30 -0.36
C VAL A 50 -7.32 -8.08 -1.38
N GLY A 51 -7.38 -7.57 -2.61
CA GLY A 51 -8.17 -8.14 -3.71
C GLY A 51 -9.66 -7.79 -3.66
N SER A 52 -10.11 -7.02 -2.66
CA SER A 52 -11.51 -6.56 -2.60
C SER A 52 -11.83 -5.56 -3.71
N HIS A 53 -13.10 -5.52 -4.09
CA HIS A 53 -13.62 -4.63 -5.12
C HIS A 53 -13.51 -3.17 -4.67
N LEU A 54 -13.20 -2.27 -5.61
CA LEU A 54 -13.38 -0.84 -5.38
C LEU A 54 -14.89 -0.53 -5.31
N VAL A 55 -15.30 0.26 -4.32
CA VAL A 55 -16.70 0.70 -4.18
C VAL A 55 -16.99 1.81 -5.18
N ARG A 56 -18.24 2.00 -5.58
CA ARG A 56 -18.61 3.04 -6.54
C ARG A 56 -19.54 4.06 -5.93
N LEU A 57 -19.27 5.34 -6.15
CA LEU A 57 -20.19 6.41 -5.76
C LEU A 57 -21.31 6.54 -6.80
N VAL A 58 -20.99 6.27 -8.08
CA VAL A 58 -21.95 6.23 -9.18
C VAL A 58 -21.82 4.93 -9.99
N PRO A 59 -22.89 4.44 -10.64
CA PRO A 59 -22.81 3.28 -11.52
C PRO A 59 -21.70 3.40 -12.57
N ALA A 60 -21.11 2.27 -12.95
CA ALA A 60 -20.02 2.26 -13.93
C ALA A 60 -20.47 2.81 -15.29
N HIS A 61 -19.68 3.72 -15.85
CA HIS A 61 -19.94 4.29 -17.18
C HIS A 61 -19.00 3.66 -18.22
N TYR A 62 -19.50 2.62 -18.89
CA TYR A 62 -18.84 1.95 -20.00
C TYR A 62 -19.66 2.14 -21.28
N TRP A 63 -18.99 2.12 -22.44
CA TRP A 63 -19.61 2.29 -23.75
C TRP A 63 -20.68 1.23 -24.03
N ASP A 64 -20.35 -0.03 -23.72
CA ASP A 64 -21.24 -1.18 -23.85
C ASP A 64 -22.11 -1.42 -22.60
N GLY A 65 -22.01 -0.54 -21.59
CA GLY A 65 -22.63 -0.72 -20.28
C GLY A 65 -22.01 -1.82 -19.41
N VAL A 66 -20.90 -2.46 -19.83
CA VAL A 66 -20.31 -3.60 -19.10
C VAL A 66 -18.83 -3.41 -18.82
N TYR A 67 -17.97 -3.29 -19.84
CA TYR A 67 -16.53 -3.25 -19.63
C TYR A 67 -15.74 -2.48 -20.69
N GLN A 68 -16.33 -2.13 -21.84
CA GLN A 68 -15.63 -1.39 -22.89
C GLN A 68 -15.52 0.08 -22.49
N PRO A 69 -14.29 0.63 -22.34
CA PRO A 69 -14.12 2.01 -21.94
C PRO A 69 -14.66 2.96 -23.03
N VAL A 70 -15.25 4.06 -22.60
CA VAL A 70 -15.62 5.15 -23.52
C VAL A 70 -14.35 5.82 -24.01
N GLN A 71 -14.22 5.98 -25.33
CA GLN A 71 -13.04 6.53 -25.98
C GLN A 71 -13.47 7.58 -27.03
N GLU A 72 -12.53 8.02 -27.86
CA GLU A 72 -12.84 8.85 -29.03
C GLU A 72 -13.85 8.16 -29.96
N PRO A 73 -14.76 8.91 -30.60
CA PRO A 73 -14.89 10.38 -30.58
C PRO A 73 -15.77 10.93 -29.44
N LEU A 74 -16.33 10.08 -28.57
CA LEU A 74 -17.25 10.50 -27.51
C LEU A 74 -16.54 11.25 -26.37
N LEU A 75 -15.30 10.87 -26.10
CA LEU A 75 -14.39 11.59 -25.20
C LEU A 75 -13.20 12.13 -26.00
N PRO A 76 -12.59 13.25 -25.58
CA PRO A 76 -11.41 13.78 -26.26
C PRO A 76 -10.20 12.85 -26.09
N ASN A 77 -9.27 12.89 -27.05
CA ASN A 77 -7.98 12.22 -26.96
C ASN A 77 -7.26 12.53 -25.62
N PRO A 78 -6.79 11.53 -24.86
CA PRO A 78 -6.16 11.75 -23.56
C PRO A 78 -4.89 12.61 -23.61
N ARG A 79 -4.05 12.43 -24.63
CA ARG A 79 -2.81 13.20 -24.79
C ARG A 79 -3.10 14.65 -25.17
N ARG A 80 -4.09 14.89 -26.04
CA ARG A 80 -4.56 16.25 -26.36
C ARG A 80 -5.09 16.95 -25.12
N LEU A 81 -5.87 16.25 -24.29
CA LEU A 81 -6.40 16.79 -23.04
C LEU A 81 -5.27 17.12 -22.05
N SER A 82 -4.27 16.26 -21.90
CA SER A 82 -3.07 16.55 -21.10
C SER A 82 -2.35 17.80 -21.60
N ASN A 83 -2.08 17.89 -22.91
CA ASN A 83 -1.43 19.08 -23.48
C ASN A 83 -2.22 20.36 -23.20
N LEU A 84 -3.55 20.31 -23.29
CA LEU A 84 -4.40 21.48 -23.05
C LEU A 84 -4.46 21.89 -21.57
N LEU A 85 -4.54 20.93 -20.65
CA LEU A 85 -4.82 21.19 -19.24
C LEU A 85 -3.58 21.31 -18.36
N THR A 86 -2.49 20.62 -18.72
CA THR A 86 -1.33 20.45 -17.84
C THR A 86 -0.05 21.10 -18.36
N GLN A 87 -0.07 21.71 -19.56
CA GLN A 87 1.04 22.54 -20.00
C GLN A 87 1.05 23.86 -19.25
N GLY A 88 2.21 24.22 -18.72
CA GLY A 88 2.40 25.46 -17.99
C GLY A 88 3.84 25.60 -17.50
N PRO A 89 4.22 26.79 -17.02
CA PRO A 89 5.54 27.01 -16.43
C PRO A 89 5.68 26.23 -15.11
N SER A 90 6.85 25.64 -14.88
CA SER A 90 7.22 25.08 -13.57
C SER A 90 7.69 26.19 -12.61
N GLY A 91 7.85 25.84 -11.33
CA GLY A 91 8.37 26.77 -10.31
C GLY A 91 7.30 27.67 -9.67
N LEU A 92 6.02 27.39 -9.91
CA LEU A 92 4.92 28.05 -9.21
C LEU A 92 4.82 27.50 -7.78
N PRO A 93 5.01 28.32 -6.74
CA PRO A 93 4.94 27.84 -5.36
C PRO A 93 3.51 27.47 -4.99
N SER A 94 3.38 26.56 -4.03
CA SER A 94 2.08 26.27 -3.42
C SER A 94 1.50 27.54 -2.80
N THR A 95 0.27 27.89 -3.16
CA THR A 95 -0.47 29.03 -2.57
C THR A 95 -0.76 28.85 -1.08
N ARG A 96 -0.49 27.66 -0.54
CA ARG A 96 -0.69 27.29 0.87
C ARG A 96 0.61 26.89 1.56
N ASN A 97 1.76 27.15 0.95
CA ASN A 97 3.07 26.73 1.47
C ASN A 97 3.14 25.23 1.82
N GLN A 98 2.44 24.38 1.05
CA GLN A 98 2.56 22.93 1.20
C GLN A 98 4.00 22.51 0.91
N THR A 99 4.54 21.68 1.79
CA THR A 99 5.90 21.17 1.66
C THR A 99 5.94 19.96 0.74
N VAL A 100 7.10 19.72 0.14
CA VAL A 100 7.34 18.51 -0.66
C VAL A 100 7.24 17.25 0.21
N LEU A 101 7.62 17.32 1.48
CA LEU A 101 7.43 16.24 2.45
C LEU A 101 5.94 15.92 2.65
N SER A 102 5.08 16.94 2.82
CA SER A 102 3.62 16.76 2.91
C SER A 102 3.05 16.07 1.67
N LEU A 103 3.57 16.39 0.47
CA LEU A 103 3.18 15.71 -0.76
C LEU A 103 3.55 14.22 -0.75
N PHE A 104 4.80 13.88 -0.43
CA PHE A 104 5.24 12.48 -0.48
C PHE A 104 4.69 11.62 0.65
N PHE A 105 4.45 12.20 1.84
CA PHE A 105 3.63 11.56 2.86
C PHE A 105 2.21 11.28 2.35
N GLY A 106 1.63 12.21 1.58
CA GLY A 106 0.33 12.00 0.92
C GLY A 106 0.33 10.87 -0.10
N TYR A 107 1.41 10.71 -0.89
CA TYR A 107 1.58 9.53 -1.74
C TYR A 107 1.69 8.24 -0.94
N HIS A 108 2.39 8.27 0.20
CA HIS A 108 2.47 7.13 1.10
C HIS A 108 1.08 6.73 1.63
N VAL A 109 0.29 7.70 2.11
CA VAL A 109 -1.10 7.47 2.56
C VAL A 109 -2.00 6.96 1.42
N ALA A 110 -1.81 7.46 0.19
CA ALA A 110 -2.58 6.98 -0.96
C ALA A 110 -2.25 5.51 -1.29
N PHE A 111 -0.96 5.16 -1.33
CA PHE A 111 -0.50 3.80 -1.62
C PHE A 111 -0.73 2.80 -0.48
N GLU A 112 -0.95 3.29 0.74
CA GLU A 112 -1.41 2.49 1.89
C GLU A 112 -2.81 1.92 1.65
N ILE A 113 -3.72 2.72 1.10
CA ILE A 113 -5.14 2.34 1.02
C ILE A 113 -5.58 1.91 -0.38
N PHE A 114 -4.80 2.19 -1.43
CA PHE A 114 -5.10 1.65 -2.75
C PHE A 114 -3.90 1.40 -3.67
N ASP A 115 -4.02 0.34 -4.48
CA ASP A 115 -3.17 0.05 -5.62
C ASP A 115 -3.95 -0.71 -6.70
N SER A 116 -3.91 -0.20 -7.93
CA SER A 116 -4.51 -0.82 -9.10
C SER A 116 -3.57 -0.76 -10.32
N ARG A 117 -2.27 -0.60 -10.10
CA ARG A 117 -1.27 -0.32 -11.14
C ARG A 117 -0.83 -1.57 -11.89
N ALA A 118 -0.82 -2.73 -11.23
CA ALA A 118 -0.44 -3.98 -11.89
C ALA A 118 -1.41 -4.25 -13.05
N PRO A 119 -0.95 -4.84 -14.17
CA PRO A 119 -1.84 -5.19 -15.27
C PRO A 119 -2.77 -6.34 -14.90
N GLY A 120 -3.98 -6.33 -15.47
CA GLY A 120 -4.93 -7.43 -15.38
C GLY A 120 -4.66 -8.55 -16.40
N CYS A 121 -5.28 -9.71 -16.15
CA CYS A 121 -5.25 -10.90 -17.03
C CYS A 121 -6.67 -11.27 -17.47
N PRO A 122 -6.95 -11.56 -18.76
CA PRO A 122 -6.03 -11.48 -19.90
C PRO A 122 -5.52 -10.05 -20.15
N PRO A 123 -4.37 -9.90 -20.85
CA PRO A 123 -3.82 -8.59 -21.15
C PRO A 123 -4.79 -7.82 -22.06
N GLU A 124 -5.28 -6.68 -21.57
CA GLU A 124 -6.14 -5.77 -22.33
C GLU A 124 -5.45 -4.42 -22.47
N PHE A 125 -5.28 -3.97 -23.71
CA PHE A 125 -4.65 -2.69 -24.01
C PHE A 125 -5.70 -1.63 -24.35
N MET A 126 -5.53 -0.45 -23.80
CA MET A 126 -6.26 0.76 -24.13
C MET A 126 -5.23 1.82 -24.51
N ASN A 127 -4.59 1.61 -25.66
CA ASN A 127 -3.50 2.45 -26.16
C ASN A 127 -3.95 3.91 -26.29
N ILE A 128 -3.04 4.83 -26.04
CA ILE A 128 -3.29 6.26 -26.16
C ILE A 128 -2.75 6.72 -27.53
N PRO A 129 -3.62 7.12 -28.47
CA PRO A 129 -3.17 7.67 -29.74
C PRO A 129 -2.47 9.01 -29.50
N VAL A 130 -1.24 9.15 -29.98
CA VAL A 130 -0.50 10.41 -29.88
C VAL A 130 -0.93 11.32 -31.05
N PRO A 131 -1.35 12.57 -30.78
CA PRO A 131 -1.64 13.53 -31.84
C PRO A 131 -0.44 13.73 -32.76
N LYS A 132 -0.69 13.78 -34.07
CA LYS A 132 0.35 14.03 -35.07
C LYS A 132 1.13 15.31 -34.74
N GLY A 133 2.46 15.20 -34.69
CA GLY A 133 3.33 16.34 -34.39
C GLY A 133 3.36 16.70 -32.90
N ASP A 134 2.97 15.79 -31.99
CA ASP A 134 3.20 15.97 -30.56
C ASP A 134 4.70 16.19 -30.31
N PRO A 135 5.09 17.29 -29.64
CA PRO A 135 6.49 17.69 -29.55
C PRO A 135 7.38 16.71 -28.77
N ILE A 136 6.77 15.85 -27.94
CA ILE A 136 7.50 14.90 -27.09
C ILE A 136 7.49 13.50 -27.70
N PHE A 137 6.30 13.02 -28.08
CA PHE A 137 6.12 11.62 -28.47
C PHE A 137 6.08 11.39 -29.98
N ASP A 138 5.80 12.40 -30.79
CA ASP A 138 5.80 12.33 -32.26
C ASP A 138 6.43 13.58 -32.91
N PRO A 139 7.70 13.91 -32.58
CA PRO A 139 8.34 15.16 -33.04
C PRO A 139 8.54 15.22 -34.56
N THR A 140 8.56 14.07 -35.24
CA THR A 140 8.68 13.97 -36.70
C THR A 140 7.33 13.92 -37.42
N ALA A 141 6.22 14.08 -36.69
CA ALA A 141 4.86 14.14 -37.21
C ALA A 141 4.48 12.91 -38.08
N THR A 142 4.85 11.72 -37.63
CA THR A 142 4.49 10.46 -38.29
C THR A 142 2.99 10.19 -38.25
N GLY A 143 2.31 10.63 -37.18
CA GLY A 143 0.87 10.41 -36.97
C GLY A 143 0.49 8.97 -36.63
N GLY A 144 1.45 8.09 -36.32
CA GLY A 144 1.22 6.67 -36.04
C GLY A 144 1.64 6.20 -34.64
N VAL A 145 2.08 7.12 -33.77
CA VAL A 145 2.60 6.76 -32.45
C VAL A 145 1.46 6.41 -31.49
N LEU A 146 1.59 5.26 -30.82
CA LEU A 146 0.68 4.79 -29.77
C LEU A 146 1.46 4.59 -28.48
N LEU A 147 1.01 5.24 -27.39
CA LEU A 147 1.55 4.93 -26.07
C LEU A 147 0.81 3.71 -25.50
N PRO A 148 1.50 2.61 -25.17
CA PRO A 148 0.86 1.42 -24.63
C PRO A 148 0.36 1.71 -23.22
N PHE A 149 -0.92 1.45 -22.99
CA PHE A 149 -1.52 1.50 -21.66
C PHE A 149 -2.33 0.22 -21.46
N GLN A 150 -2.02 -0.52 -20.40
CA GLN A 150 -2.66 -1.78 -20.08
C GLN A 150 -3.67 -1.59 -18.96
N ARG A 151 -4.83 -2.25 -19.09
CA ARG A 151 -5.89 -2.16 -18.09
C ARG A 151 -5.51 -2.95 -16.84
N GLY A 152 -5.83 -2.38 -15.67
CA GLY A 152 -5.58 -3.01 -14.38
C GLY A 152 -6.49 -4.20 -14.09
N PRO A 153 -6.27 -4.93 -12.98
CA PRO A 153 -7.07 -6.07 -12.58
C PRO A 153 -8.50 -5.67 -12.25
N TRP A 154 -9.38 -6.65 -12.35
CA TRP A 154 -10.79 -6.53 -12.05
C TRP A 154 -11.28 -7.81 -11.41
N ASP A 155 -12.39 -7.69 -10.72
CA ASP A 155 -13.08 -8.80 -10.10
C ASP A 155 -13.66 -9.72 -11.19
N LYS A 156 -13.29 -11.00 -11.12
CA LYS A 156 -13.67 -12.02 -12.11
C LYS A 156 -15.14 -12.39 -12.06
N GLU A 157 -15.84 -12.07 -10.97
CA GLU A 157 -17.29 -12.23 -10.86
C GLU A 157 -18.05 -11.06 -11.53
N SER A 158 -17.35 -9.99 -11.93
CA SER A 158 -17.92 -8.79 -12.57
C SER A 158 -17.58 -8.68 -14.07
N GLY A 159 -18.24 -7.75 -14.77
CA GLY A 159 -17.89 -7.37 -16.14
C GLY A 159 -18.36 -8.36 -17.22
N GLN A 160 -19.40 -9.14 -16.93
CA GLN A 160 -19.99 -10.12 -17.85
C GLN A 160 -21.43 -9.75 -18.25
N SER A 161 -22.08 -8.83 -17.54
CA SER A 161 -23.44 -8.39 -17.85
C SER A 161 -23.68 -6.92 -17.45
N PRO A 162 -24.67 -6.23 -18.06
CA PRO A 162 -24.97 -4.83 -17.76
C PRO A 162 -25.40 -4.59 -16.30
N SER A 163 -25.98 -5.61 -15.65
CA SER A 163 -26.39 -5.52 -14.23
C SER A 163 -25.23 -5.67 -13.26
N ASN A 164 -24.09 -6.22 -13.70
CA ASN A 164 -22.86 -6.33 -12.92
C ASN A 164 -21.65 -5.93 -13.78
N PRO A 165 -21.51 -4.62 -14.09
CA PRO A 165 -20.43 -4.12 -14.93
C PRO A 165 -19.07 -4.33 -14.24
N ARG A 166 -17.99 -4.21 -15.02
CA ARG A 166 -16.63 -4.48 -14.56
C ARG A 166 -16.29 -3.60 -13.35
N THR A 167 -15.78 -4.24 -12.30
CA THR A 167 -15.33 -3.55 -11.09
C THR A 167 -13.87 -3.86 -10.85
N GLN A 168 -13.06 -2.81 -10.73
CA GLN A 168 -11.62 -2.92 -10.44
C GLN A 168 -11.42 -3.45 -9.01
N VAL A 169 -10.30 -4.12 -8.79
CA VAL A 169 -9.92 -4.62 -7.45
C VAL A 169 -8.77 -3.79 -6.89
N ASN A 170 -8.71 -3.72 -5.57
CA ASN A 170 -7.61 -3.15 -4.83
C ASN A 170 -6.54 -4.22 -4.57
N LEU A 171 -5.28 -3.95 -4.87
CA LEU A 171 -4.16 -4.87 -4.66
C LEU A 171 -3.49 -4.71 -3.28
N VAL A 172 -3.95 -3.76 -2.49
CA VAL A 172 -3.58 -3.57 -1.07
C VAL A 172 -4.84 -3.55 -0.21
N THR A 173 -4.69 -3.44 1.11
CA THR A 173 -5.82 -3.25 2.02
C THR A 173 -6.45 -1.87 1.78
N ALA A 174 -7.76 -1.72 2.04
CA ALA A 174 -8.40 -0.39 2.05
C ALA A 174 -8.26 0.32 3.41
N TRP A 175 -7.60 -0.34 4.36
CA TRP A 175 -7.41 0.12 5.71
C TRP A 175 -6.14 0.96 5.81
N ILE A 176 -6.10 1.89 6.76
CA ILE A 176 -4.85 2.53 7.19
C ILE A 176 -4.27 1.65 8.30
N ASP A 177 -3.71 0.50 7.97
CA ASP A 177 -3.25 -0.56 8.89
C ASP A 177 -1.74 -0.83 8.86
N GLY A 178 -0.99 0.06 8.20
CA GLY A 178 0.45 -0.02 7.96
C GLY A 178 0.83 -1.01 6.86
N SER A 179 -0.07 -1.37 5.94
CA SER A 179 0.24 -2.33 4.87
C SER A 179 1.37 -1.85 3.95
N SER A 180 1.54 -0.54 3.77
CA SER A 180 2.65 0.08 3.06
C SER A 180 4.00 -0.06 3.78
N ILE A 181 3.98 -0.32 5.09
CA ILE A 181 5.17 -0.47 5.94
C ILE A 181 5.48 -1.96 6.12
N TYR A 182 4.47 -2.79 6.39
CA TYR A 182 4.61 -4.19 6.77
C TYR A 182 4.26 -5.20 5.68
N GLY A 183 3.69 -4.74 4.56
CA GLY A 183 3.21 -5.59 3.49
C GLY A 183 1.75 -6.03 3.67
N PRO A 184 1.05 -6.32 2.55
CA PRO A 184 -0.37 -6.70 2.55
C PRO A 184 -0.61 -8.20 2.82
N SER A 185 0.37 -8.93 3.35
CA SER A 185 0.22 -10.36 3.68
C SER A 185 1.22 -10.79 4.76
N THR A 186 0.90 -11.87 5.47
CA THR A 186 1.80 -12.44 6.48
C THR A 186 3.14 -12.85 5.88
N SER A 187 3.15 -13.47 4.69
CA SER A 187 4.40 -13.86 4.04
C SER A 187 5.26 -12.66 3.64
N TRP A 188 4.64 -11.54 3.28
CA TRP A 188 5.35 -10.29 3.03
C TRP A 188 5.95 -9.74 4.32
N ALA A 189 5.15 -9.64 5.38
CA ALA A 189 5.63 -9.16 6.68
C ALA A 189 6.80 -10.01 7.20
N ASP A 190 6.66 -11.33 7.15
CA ASP A 190 7.72 -12.29 7.52
C ASP A 190 8.99 -12.09 6.70
N SER A 191 8.85 -11.76 5.41
CA SER A 191 10.02 -11.52 4.55
C SER A 191 10.80 -10.25 4.92
N LEU A 192 10.11 -9.26 5.51
CA LEU A 192 10.70 -8.00 5.97
C LEU A 192 11.27 -8.09 7.38
N ARG A 193 10.83 -9.05 8.20
CA ARG A 193 11.24 -9.21 9.60
C ARG A 193 12.61 -9.88 9.74
N SER A 194 13.37 -9.44 10.74
CA SER A 194 14.61 -10.11 11.14
C SER A 194 14.37 -11.33 12.05
N PHE A 195 13.17 -11.39 12.65
CA PHE A 195 12.81 -12.32 13.74
C PHE A 195 13.75 -12.24 14.95
N SER A 196 14.35 -11.07 15.17
CA SER A 196 15.16 -10.77 16.34
C SER A 196 14.88 -9.37 16.86
N GLY A 197 14.63 -9.24 18.17
CA GLY A 197 14.38 -7.96 18.84
C GLY A 197 13.09 -7.25 18.42
N GLY A 198 12.19 -7.94 17.71
CA GLY A 198 10.98 -7.37 17.12
C GLY A 198 11.27 -6.42 15.95
N LEU A 199 12.43 -6.55 15.29
CA LEU A 199 12.92 -5.62 14.28
C LEU A 199 12.54 -6.02 12.85
N LEU A 200 12.45 -5.01 11.98
CA LEU A 200 12.54 -5.20 10.53
C LEU A 200 14.01 -5.35 10.12
N THR A 201 14.26 -6.13 9.08
CA THR A 201 15.60 -6.49 8.59
C THR A 201 16.30 -5.28 8.00
N SER A 202 17.41 -4.89 8.62
CA SER A 202 18.30 -3.85 8.09
C SER A 202 19.40 -4.43 7.20
N SER A 203 19.93 -3.60 6.30
CA SER A 203 21.23 -3.85 5.67
C SER A 203 22.37 -3.55 6.66
N SER A 204 23.61 -3.87 6.28
CA SER A 204 24.80 -3.65 7.10
C SER A 204 25.15 -2.17 7.31
N GLU A 205 24.59 -1.27 6.52
CA GLU A 205 24.92 0.16 6.56
C GLU A 205 23.72 1.01 7.02
N TRP A 206 23.97 1.98 7.91
CA TRP A 206 23.08 3.10 8.19
C TRP A 206 21.63 2.80 8.60
N ASN A 207 21.36 1.63 9.19
CA ASN A 207 19.99 1.23 9.57
C ASN A 207 19.02 1.47 8.40
N MET A 208 19.46 1.08 7.21
CA MET A 208 18.65 1.11 5.99
C MET A 208 17.89 -0.21 5.87
N PRO A 209 16.73 -0.24 5.20
CA PRO A 209 16.08 -1.49 4.85
C PRO A 209 17.03 -2.36 4.04
N LYS A 210 16.85 -3.68 4.14
CA LYS A 210 17.58 -4.63 3.30
C LYS A 210 17.35 -4.31 1.81
N GLU A 211 18.40 -4.36 1.01
CA GLU A 211 18.30 -4.25 -0.44
C GLU A 211 17.92 -5.59 -1.10
N GLY A 212 17.21 -5.50 -2.23
CA GLY A 212 16.62 -6.62 -2.94
C GLY A 212 17.65 -7.66 -3.38
N GLY A 213 17.45 -8.89 -2.91
CA GLY A 213 18.31 -10.06 -3.23
C GLY A 213 17.68 -11.07 -4.19
N GLY A 214 16.74 -10.64 -5.04
CA GLY A 214 16.03 -11.53 -5.98
C GLY A 214 14.69 -12.08 -5.51
N ARG A 215 14.09 -11.52 -4.45
CA ARG A 215 12.69 -11.80 -4.06
C ARG A 215 11.72 -10.95 -4.88
N ASN A 216 10.72 -11.57 -5.50
CA ASN A 216 9.73 -10.94 -6.40
C ASN A 216 8.69 -10.03 -5.71
N LEU A 217 9.02 -9.44 -4.56
CA LEU A 217 8.08 -8.58 -3.83
C LEU A 217 8.11 -7.14 -4.35
N MET A 218 9.28 -6.66 -4.76
CA MET A 218 9.44 -5.29 -5.24
C MET A 218 9.24 -5.19 -6.74
N TRP A 219 8.49 -4.17 -7.15
CA TRP A 219 8.41 -3.77 -8.55
C TRP A 219 9.78 -3.27 -9.01
N SER A 220 10.28 -3.85 -10.09
CA SER A 220 11.62 -3.59 -10.63
C SER A 220 11.53 -3.13 -12.10
N ALA A 221 10.83 -2.00 -12.31
CA ALA A 221 10.90 -1.31 -13.59
C ALA A 221 12.33 -0.87 -13.89
N ALA A 222 12.66 -0.82 -15.18
CA ALA A 222 13.95 -0.28 -15.60
C ALA A 222 14.04 1.21 -15.27
N ASP A 223 15.21 1.67 -14.86
CA ASP A 223 15.46 3.09 -14.65
C ASP A 223 15.28 3.83 -15.99
N PRO A 224 14.41 4.86 -16.07
CA PRO A 224 14.11 5.55 -17.32
C PRO A 224 15.27 6.42 -17.84
N SER A 225 16.24 6.76 -16.98
CA SER A 225 17.40 7.60 -17.31
C SER A 225 18.61 6.76 -17.71
N THR A 226 18.91 5.69 -16.95
CA THR A 226 20.10 4.85 -17.18
C THR A 226 19.80 3.55 -17.95
N GLY A 227 18.55 3.10 -17.95
CA GLY A 227 18.13 1.83 -18.53
C GLY A 227 18.50 0.61 -17.68
N GLU A 228 19.05 0.81 -16.49
CA GLU A 228 19.43 -0.26 -15.56
C GLU A 228 18.21 -1.09 -15.14
N ARG A 229 18.42 -2.39 -14.92
CA ARG A 229 17.37 -3.36 -14.63
C ARG A 229 17.74 -4.24 -13.45
N GLY A 230 16.71 -4.82 -12.85
CA GLY A 230 16.85 -5.78 -11.77
C GLY A 230 16.65 -5.13 -10.39
N PRO A 231 16.80 -5.92 -9.32
CA PRO A 231 16.49 -5.48 -7.96
C PRO A 231 17.64 -4.75 -7.27
N HIS A 232 18.81 -4.64 -7.91
CA HIS A 232 19.99 -4.00 -7.33
C HIS A 232 19.69 -2.53 -7.00
N GLY A 233 19.96 -2.11 -5.76
CA GLY A 233 19.67 -0.76 -5.27
C GLY A 233 18.20 -0.50 -4.89
N LEU A 234 17.29 -1.47 -5.02
CA LEU A 234 15.90 -1.34 -4.56
C LEU A 234 15.77 -1.86 -3.13
N TYR A 235 15.16 -1.07 -2.24
CA TYR A 235 14.92 -1.47 -0.85
C TYR A 235 13.72 -2.42 -0.73
N GLU A 236 13.82 -3.47 0.11
CA GLU A 236 12.71 -4.34 0.49
C GLU A 236 11.81 -3.59 1.51
N LEU A 237 10.60 -3.22 1.09
CA LEU A 237 9.62 -2.42 1.85
C LEU A 237 8.22 -3.05 1.80
N GLY A 238 7.28 -2.55 2.62
CA GLY A 238 5.89 -3.03 2.64
C GLY A 238 5.09 -2.71 1.36
N ASN A 239 5.43 -1.61 0.69
CA ASN A 239 4.81 -1.20 -0.57
C ASN A 239 5.62 -1.69 -1.78
N ALA A 240 4.97 -2.49 -2.63
CA ALA A 240 5.51 -3.04 -3.89
C ALA A 240 6.21 -1.98 -4.77
N TRP A 241 5.74 -0.74 -4.74
CA TRP A 241 6.17 0.37 -5.58
C TRP A 241 6.92 1.46 -4.82
N ALA A 242 7.37 1.19 -3.59
CA ALA A 242 8.06 2.20 -2.78
C ALA A 242 9.29 2.81 -3.48
N ASN A 243 9.97 2.03 -4.32
CA ASN A 243 11.17 2.45 -5.05
C ASN A 243 10.87 3.14 -6.40
N GLU A 244 9.62 3.56 -6.67
CA GLU A 244 9.25 4.27 -7.91
C GLU A 244 10.06 5.55 -8.12
N ASN A 245 10.36 6.26 -7.03
CA ASN A 245 11.30 7.37 -7.00
C ASN A 245 11.95 7.48 -5.62
N MET A 246 13.02 8.28 -5.52
CA MET A 246 13.78 8.40 -4.26
C MET A 246 12.95 8.93 -3.08
N PHE A 247 11.90 9.71 -3.34
CA PHE A 247 11.11 10.36 -2.29
C PHE A 247 10.08 9.41 -1.69
N THR A 248 9.43 8.58 -2.53
CA THR A 248 8.58 7.49 -2.04
C THR A 248 9.41 6.44 -1.29
N ALA A 249 10.66 6.19 -1.71
CA ALA A 249 11.57 5.31 -0.99
C ALA A 249 11.95 5.91 0.37
N ALA A 250 12.26 7.21 0.42
CA ALA A 250 12.58 7.92 1.66
C ALA A 250 11.45 7.84 2.70
N GLU A 251 10.20 7.99 2.27
CA GLU A 251 9.03 7.77 3.14
C GLU A 251 9.02 6.35 3.72
N GLY A 252 9.20 5.33 2.89
CA GLY A 252 9.30 3.95 3.36
C GLY A 252 10.42 3.74 4.38
N ILE A 253 11.59 4.34 4.15
CA ILE A 253 12.76 4.28 5.04
C ILE A 253 12.49 4.97 6.39
N ILE A 254 11.82 6.13 6.39
CA ILE A 254 11.45 6.85 7.63
C ILE A 254 10.60 5.94 8.52
N TRP A 255 9.58 5.30 7.96
CA TRP A 255 8.67 4.44 8.71
C TRP A 255 9.30 3.11 9.13
N PHE A 256 10.18 2.54 8.29
CA PHE A 256 11.03 1.41 8.66
C PHE A 256 11.89 1.74 9.88
N ARG A 257 12.61 2.87 9.85
CA ARG A 257 13.48 3.30 10.95
C ARG A 257 12.69 3.60 12.21
N TYR A 258 11.51 4.21 12.08
CA TYR A 258 10.63 4.49 13.21
C TYR A 258 10.13 3.21 13.88
N HIS A 259 9.78 2.17 13.11
CA HIS A 259 9.46 0.87 13.68
C HIS A 259 10.63 0.28 14.47
N ASN A 260 11.83 0.24 13.87
CA ASN A 260 13.01 -0.31 14.56
C ASN A 260 13.35 0.48 15.83
N TYR A 261 13.17 1.80 15.82
CA TYR A 261 13.30 2.65 17.00
C TYR A 261 12.31 2.26 18.11
N VAL A 262 11.02 2.14 17.77
CA VAL A 262 9.97 1.76 18.73
C VAL A 262 10.21 0.35 19.29
N ALA A 263 10.54 -0.62 18.44
CA ALA A 263 10.86 -1.99 18.85
C ALA A 263 12.06 -2.03 19.81
N SER A 264 13.12 -1.26 19.52
CA SER A 264 14.30 -1.15 20.37
C SER A 264 13.95 -0.54 21.74
N LYS A 265 13.11 0.50 21.77
CA LYS A 265 12.63 1.10 23.02
C LYS A 265 11.79 0.15 23.86
N LEU A 266 10.89 -0.59 23.21
CA LEU A 266 10.11 -1.63 23.89
C LEU A 266 11.00 -2.75 24.44
N HIS A 267 12.09 -3.09 23.75
CA HIS A 267 13.04 -4.09 24.22
C HIS A 267 13.82 -3.60 25.44
N GLU A 268 14.23 -2.32 25.47
CA GLU A 268 14.86 -1.69 26.64
C GLU A 268 13.91 -1.68 27.86
N GLU A 269 12.64 -1.31 27.65
CA GLU A 269 11.62 -1.24 28.71
C GLU A 269 11.13 -2.62 29.17
N HIS A 270 11.16 -3.61 28.27
CA HIS A 270 10.67 -4.96 28.51
C HIS A 270 11.65 -6.04 28.00
N PRO A 271 12.81 -6.22 28.66
CA PRO A 271 13.85 -7.15 28.18
C PRO A 271 13.43 -8.62 28.10
N GLY A 272 12.38 -9.00 28.84
CA GLY A 272 11.83 -10.37 28.84
C GLY A 272 10.77 -10.64 27.77
N TRP A 273 10.43 -9.68 26.91
CA TRP A 273 9.46 -9.90 25.83
C TRP A 273 10.08 -10.67 24.66
N SER A 274 9.31 -11.58 24.08
CA SER A 274 9.69 -12.30 22.86
C SER A 274 9.76 -11.37 21.64
N ASP A 275 10.45 -11.82 20.57
CA ASP A 275 10.49 -11.13 19.27
C ASP A 275 9.10 -10.78 18.76
N GLU A 276 8.18 -11.75 18.78
CA GLU A 276 6.82 -11.57 18.29
C GLU A 276 6.07 -10.52 19.11
N LYS A 277 6.21 -10.55 20.44
CA LYS A 277 5.57 -9.56 21.30
C LYS A 277 6.11 -8.15 21.07
N LEU A 278 7.41 -8.00 20.89
CA LEU A 278 8.05 -6.73 20.55
C LEU A 278 7.55 -6.22 19.21
N PHE A 279 7.59 -7.05 18.17
CA PHE A 279 7.17 -6.71 16.82
C PHE A 279 5.70 -6.26 16.77
N GLN A 280 4.77 -7.02 17.39
CA GLN A 280 3.35 -6.66 17.36
C GLN A 280 3.02 -5.40 18.17
N ASN A 281 3.70 -5.16 19.29
CA ASN A 281 3.55 -3.90 20.02
C ASN A 281 4.13 -2.72 19.22
N ALA A 282 5.31 -2.89 18.62
CA ALA A 282 5.92 -1.86 17.78
C ALA A 282 5.03 -1.54 16.57
N ARG A 283 4.56 -2.57 15.85
CA ARG A 283 3.60 -2.42 14.74
C ARG A 283 2.34 -1.69 15.18
N LYS A 284 1.70 -2.10 16.28
CA LYS A 284 0.49 -1.44 16.81
C LYS A 284 0.72 0.05 17.07
N THR A 285 1.84 0.41 17.69
CA THR A 285 2.20 1.80 17.98
C THR A 285 2.46 2.58 16.69
N VAL A 286 3.25 2.03 15.77
CA VAL A 286 3.59 2.69 14.49
C VAL A 286 2.34 2.93 13.65
N VAL A 287 1.44 1.95 13.54
CA VAL A 287 0.18 2.08 12.80
C VAL A 287 -0.70 3.16 13.43
N ALA A 288 -0.82 3.20 14.76
CA ALA A 288 -1.57 4.25 15.44
C ALA A 288 -0.98 5.65 15.19
N THR A 289 0.35 5.78 15.21
CA THR A 289 1.05 7.03 14.87
C THR A 289 0.78 7.41 13.41
N PHE A 290 0.88 6.47 12.47
CA PHE A 290 0.63 6.70 11.05
C PHE A 290 -0.81 7.18 10.80
N GLN A 291 -1.81 6.51 11.38
CA GLN A 291 -3.21 6.91 11.33
C GLN A 291 -3.43 8.32 11.89
N SER A 292 -2.80 8.62 13.03
CA SER A 292 -2.93 9.91 13.69
C SER A 292 -2.39 11.06 12.82
N ILE A 293 -1.16 10.90 12.30
CA ILE A 293 -0.55 11.90 11.41
C ILE A 293 -1.39 12.05 10.14
N ALA A 294 -1.80 10.93 9.51
CA ALA A 294 -2.60 10.95 8.29
C ALA A 294 -3.93 11.71 8.46
N LEU A 295 -4.71 11.39 9.49
CA LEU A 295 -6.08 11.89 9.63
C LEU A 295 -6.20 13.22 10.38
N TYR A 296 -5.30 13.51 11.32
CA TYR A 296 -5.42 14.66 12.21
C TYR A 296 -4.38 15.76 11.99
N GLU A 297 -3.31 15.49 11.23
CA GLU A 297 -2.28 16.49 10.91
C GLU A 297 -2.21 16.76 9.41
N TRP A 298 -1.86 15.75 8.62
CA TRP A 298 -1.68 15.87 7.17
C TRP A 298 -2.99 16.22 6.47
N LEU A 299 -4.05 15.44 6.67
CA LEU A 299 -5.32 15.66 5.96
C LEU A 299 -5.92 17.05 6.24
N PRO A 300 -6.00 17.55 7.51
CA PRO A 300 -6.46 18.90 7.77
C PRO A 300 -5.52 19.97 7.21
N GLY A 301 -4.20 19.83 7.39
CA GLY A 301 -3.22 20.76 6.84
C GLY A 301 -3.32 20.86 5.32
N PHE A 302 -3.66 19.74 4.67
CA PHE A 302 -3.87 19.66 3.25
C PHE A 302 -5.22 20.29 2.81
N LEU A 303 -6.31 19.99 3.52
CA LEU A 303 -7.68 20.45 3.22
C LEU A 303 -8.04 21.84 3.76
N LYS A 304 -7.05 22.71 4.01
CA LYS A 304 -7.25 24.08 4.52
C LYS A 304 -7.96 24.07 5.89
N ASP A 305 -7.38 23.34 6.83
CA ASP A 305 -7.85 23.17 8.20
C ASP A 305 -9.26 22.59 8.33
N LYS A 306 -9.78 21.99 7.24
CA LYS A 306 -11.02 21.22 7.29
C LYS A 306 -10.74 19.90 8.02
N LYS A 307 -11.04 19.91 9.32
CA LYS A 307 -10.90 18.75 10.20
C LYS A 307 -12.01 17.74 9.95
N LEU A 308 -11.69 16.48 10.19
CA LEU A 308 -12.70 15.44 10.31
C LEU A 308 -13.62 15.74 11.50
N PRO A 309 -14.91 15.37 11.43
CA PRO A 309 -15.78 15.42 12.61
C PRO A 309 -15.22 14.53 13.73
N PRO A 310 -15.56 14.81 15.00
CA PRO A 310 -15.17 13.95 16.11
C PRO A 310 -15.52 12.48 15.85
N TYR A 311 -14.59 11.57 16.15
CA TYR A 311 -14.77 10.15 15.87
C TYR A 311 -15.97 9.59 16.64
N PRO A 312 -17.03 9.11 15.96
CA PRO A 312 -18.26 8.68 16.62
C PRO A 312 -18.17 7.26 17.21
N GLY A 313 -16.99 6.62 17.12
CA GLY A 313 -16.81 5.19 17.38
C GLY A 313 -16.83 4.36 16.09
N TYR A 314 -16.55 3.07 16.22
CA TYR A 314 -16.48 2.14 15.08
C TYR A 314 -17.85 1.88 14.48
N GLN A 315 -18.00 2.22 13.19
CA GLN A 315 -19.25 2.06 12.45
C GLN A 315 -19.26 0.77 11.64
N LYS A 316 -19.68 -0.33 12.28
CA LYS A 316 -19.62 -1.70 11.72
C LYS A 316 -20.33 -1.94 10.37
N PHE A 317 -21.24 -1.05 9.97
CA PHE A 317 -22.02 -1.18 8.73
C PHE A 317 -21.49 -0.33 7.59
N VAL A 318 -20.55 0.58 7.85
CA VAL A 318 -19.91 1.40 6.81
C VAL A 318 -19.01 0.52 5.96
N ASP A 319 -19.08 0.69 4.64
CA ASP A 319 -18.15 0.04 3.73
C ASP A 319 -16.87 0.89 3.63
N PRO A 320 -15.71 0.36 4.04
CA PRO A 320 -14.44 1.08 4.03
C PRO A 320 -13.77 1.11 2.64
N GLY A 321 -14.35 0.44 1.64
CA GLY A 321 -13.71 0.30 0.34
C GLY A 321 -13.37 1.64 -0.32
N ILE A 322 -12.28 1.64 -1.08
CA ILE A 322 -11.85 2.83 -1.82
C ILE A 322 -12.62 2.92 -3.13
N SER A 323 -13.00 4.15 -3.51
CA SER A 323 -13.71 4.39 -4.76
C SER A 323 -12.79 4.80 -5.91
N PRO A 324 -13.07 4.41 -7.17
CA PRO A 324 -12.32 4.89 -8.34
C PRO A 324 -12.30 6.42 -8.44
N GLU A 325 -13.38 7.07 -8.02
CA GLU A 325 -13.50 8.53 -7.95
C GLU A 325 -12.49 9.13 -6.96
N PHE A 326 -12.35 8.51 -5.77
CA PHE A 326 -11.33 8.91 -4.80
C PHE A 326 -9.92 8.68 -5.34
N GLN A 327 -9.64 7.53 -5.97
CA GLN A 327 -8.32 7.25 -6.57
C GLN A 327 -7.94 8.33 -7.59
N ALA A 328 -8.86 8.65 -8.50
CA ALA A 328 -8.64 9.69 -9.50
C ALA A 328 -8.40 11.06 -8.85
N ALA A 329 -9.19 11.42 -7.83
CA ALA A 329 -9.05 12.68 -7.11
C ALA A 329 -7.70 12.76 -6.37
N ALA A 330 -7.37 11.77 -5.55
CA ALA A 330 -6.19 11.73 -4.70
C ALA A 330 -4.89 11.79 -5.53
N VAL A 331 -4.78 10.97 -6.59
CA VAL A 331 -3.60 10.94 -7.45
C VAL A 331 -3.43 12.26 -8.21
N ARG A 332 -4.50 12.79 -8.82
CA ARG A 332 -4.40 14.01 -9.65
C ARG A 332 -4.09 15.25 -8.85
N PHE A 333 -4.65 15.34 -7.64
CA PHE A 333 -4.30 16.40 -6.72
C PHE A 333 -2.79 16.31 -6.35
N GLY A 334 -2.27 15.14 -5.98
CA GLY A 334 -0.85 14.99 -5.63
C GLY A 334 0.09 15.40 -6.77
N ILE A 335 -0.19 14.91 -7.99
CA ILE A 335 0.64 15.20 -9.18
C ILE A 335 0.72 16.69 -9.49
N THR A 336 -0.33 17.49 -9.20
CA THR A 336 -0.28 18.94 -9.47
C THR A 336 0.70 19.71 -8.58
N MET A 337 1.20 19.10 -7.50
CA MET A 337 2.16 19.72 -6.58
C MET A 337 3.58 19.15 -6.70
N ALA A 338 3.78 18.15 -7.56
CA ALA A 338 5.10 17.54 -7.74
C ALA A 338 6.09 18.61 -8.25
N PRO A 339 7.17 18.89 -7.50
CA PRO A 339 8.14 19.88 -7.93
C PRO A 339 9.03 19.31 -9.06
N PRO A 340 9.62 20.17 -9.90
CA PRO A 340 10.57 19.72 -10.93
C PRO A 340 11.89 19.18 -10.36
N GLY A 341 12.17 19.44 -9.09
CA GLY A 341 13.34 18.97 -8.37
C GLY A 341 13.18 19.18 -6.86
N VAL A 342 14.06 18.58 -6.07
CA VAL A 342 14.05 18.66 -4.61
C VAL A 342 15.44 19.08 -4.14
N TYR A 343 15.50 19.84 -3.05
CA TYR A 343 16.77 20.21 -2.42
C TYR A 343 17.45 18.96 -1.85
N MET A 344 18.74 18.79 -2.16
CA MET A 344 19.60 17.73 -1.61
C MET A 344 20.54 18.29 -0.54
#